data_AF-A0A960D1N8-F1
#
_entry.id   AF-A0A960D1N8-F1
#
_cell.length_a   1.000
_cell.length_b   1.000
_cell.length_c   1.000
_cell.angle_alpha   90.00
_cell.angle_beta   90.00
_cell.angle_gamma   90.00
#
_symmetry.space_group_name_H-M   'P 1'
#
loop_
_entity.id
_entity.type
_entity.pdbx_description
1 polymer ?
#
loop_
_entity_poly.entity_id
_entity_poly.type
_entity_poly.pdbx_seq_one_letter_code
_entity_poly.pdbx_strand_id
1 'polypeptide(L)'
;GAEGAASAVLLRAAAVESGHDIARRRRGSAAATHALARGPGNLCAALGIGMDDNGADVFDPASSVRLRLGELLTGSAGPRVGVSRAADRPWRLWIPGLAEVSAHRRSPRAPHPGLSD
;
A
#
# COMPACT_ATOMS: atom_id res chain seq x y z
N GLY A 1 -1.32 12.69 13.00
CA GLY A 1 -1.56 14.06 12.57
C GLY A 1 -2.35 14.79 13.60
N ALA A 2 -2.67 16.05 13.33
CA ALA A 2 -3.71 16.72 14.07
C ALA A 2 -5.03 15.92 14.00
N GLU A 3 -5.92 16.15 14.95
CA GLU A 3 -7.26 15.57 14.90
C GLU A 3 -7.94 15.92 13.57
N GLY A 4 -8.56 14.93 12.92
CA GLY A 4 -9.15 15.08 11.59
C GLY A 4 -8.17 15.04 10.41
N ALA A 5 -6.85 14.96 10.63
CA ALA A 5 -5.84 14.95 9.56
C ALA A 5 -4.86 13.77 9.66
N ALA A 6 -4.77 12.97 8.59
CA ALA A 6 -3.70 12.01 8.44
C ALA A 6 -2.36 12.73 8.20
N SER A 7 -1.30 12.31 8.91
CA SER A 7 0.06 12.83 8.65
C SER A 7 0.69 12.23 7.40
N ALA A 8 0.30 11.00 7.07
CA ALA A 8 0.81 10.25 5.92
C ALA A 8 -0.14 9.08 5.63
N VAL A 9 -0.08 8.58 4.41
CA VAL A 9 -0.79 7.37 3.97
C VAL A 9 0.23 6.42 3.37
N LEU A 10 0.20 5.16 3.80
CA LEU A 10 1.02 4.11 3.20
C LEU A 10 0.24 3.44 2.06
N LEU A 11 0.74 3.55 0.83
CA LEU A 11 0.26 2.74 -0.28
C LEU A 11 0.74 1.29 -0.08
N ARG A 12 -0.22 0.39 0.12
CA ARG A 12 0.07 -1.01 0.48
C ARG A 12 0.07 -1.98 -0.69
N ALA A 13 -0.75 -1.71 -1.69
CA ALA A 13 -0.84 -2.54 -2.88
C ALA A 13 -1.51 -1.76 -4.00
N ALA A 14 -1.33 -2.22 -5.24
CA ALA A 14 -1.99 -1.68 -6.41
C ALA A 14 -2.24 -2.80 -7.44
N ALA A 15 -3.23 -2.59 -8.31
CA ALA A 15 -3.30 -3.29 -9.58
C ALA A 15 -2.34 -2.62 -10.57
N VAL A 16 -1.59 -3.42 -11.31
CA VAL A 16 -0.76 -2.93 -12.39
C VAL A 16 -1.64 -2.87 -13.63
N GLU A 17 -1.88 -1.69 -14.16
CA GLU A 17 -2.74 -1.53 -15.36
C GLU A 17 -1.91 -1.52 -16.65
N SER A 18 -0.66 -1.06 -16.58
CA SER A 18 0.26 -1.01 -17.73
C SER A 18 1.70 -1.25 -17.29
N GLY A 19 2.60 -1.58 -18.24
CA GLY A 19 4.01 -1.85 -17.94
C GLY A 19 4.25 -3.19 -17.22
N HIS A 20 3.39 -4.18 -17.45
CA HIS A 20 3.46 -5.51 -16.82
C HIS A 20 4.80 -6.21 -17.04
N ASP A 21 5.40 -6.05 -18.22
CA ASP A 21 6.70 -6.61 -18.57
C ASP A 21 7.83 -5.98 -17.73
N ILE A 22 7.81 -4.66 -17.54
CA ILE A 22 8.76 -3.92 -16.69
C ILE A 22 8.60 -4.37 -15.23
N ALA A 23 7.36 -4.41 -14.74
CA ALA A 23 7.06 -4.85 -13.38
C ALA A 23 7.53 -6.30 -13.14
N ARG A 24 7.30 -7.21 -14.09
CA ARG A 24 7.78 -8.60 -14.02
C ARG A 24 9.30 -8.69 -14.01
N ARG A 25 10.00 -7.90 -14.84
CA ARG A 25 11.48 -7.87 -14.81
C ARG A 25 12.01 -7.46 -13.44
N ARG A 26 11.38 -6.48 -12.79
CA ARG A 26 11.78 -6.01 -11.45
C ARG A 26 11.38 -6.97 -10.32
N ARG A 27 10.24 -7.65 -10.45
CA ARG A 27 9.70 -8.54 -9.40
C ARG A 27 10.15 -10.00 -9.51
N GLY A 28 10.63 -10.41 -10.67
CA GLY A 28 10.87 -11.80 -11.04
C GLY A 28 9.75 -12.35 -11.94
N SER A 29 10.12 -13.08 -13.00
CA SER A 29 9.22 -13.55 -14.05
C SER A 29 8.12 -14.52 -13.56
N ALA A 30 8.38 -15.23 -12.47
CA ALA A 30 7.46 -16.21 -11.87
C ALA A 30 6.31 -15.57 -11.07
N ALA A 31 6.36 -14.27 -10.79
CA ALA A 31 5.28 -13.61 -10.05
C ALA A 31 3.97 -13.58 -10.87
N ALA A 32 2.87 -14.04 -10.28
CA ALA A 32 1.55 -13.88 -10.85
C ALA A 32 1.19 -12.39 -10.99
N THR A 33 0.39 -12.03 -12.00
CA THR A 33 0.04 -10.63 -12.31
C THR A 33 -0.52 -9.89 -11.09
N HIS A 34 -1.52 -10.46 -10.40
CA HIS A 34 -2.11 -9.86 -9.19
C HIS A 34 -1.13 -9.72 -8.02
N ALA A 35 -0.01 -10.45 -8.04
CA ALA A 35 1.03 -10.40 -7.01
C ALA A 35 2.13 -9.36 -7.30
N LEU A 36 2.14 -8.76 -8.50
CA LEU A 36 3.17 -7.82 -8.96
C LEU A 36 3.29 -6.56 -8.12
N ALA A 37 2.22 -6.08 -7.49
CA ALA A 37 2.29 -4.96 -6.55
C ALA A 37 1.54 -5.27 -5.25
N ARG A 38 1.46 -6.56 -4.87
CA ARG A 38 0.78 -7.02 -3.66
C ARG A 38 1.68 -6.89 -2.44
N GLY A 39 1.60 -5.76 -1.75
CA GLY A 39 2.42 -5.43 -0.57
C GLY A 39 3.27 -4.17 -0.80
N PRO A 40 3.65 -3.42 0.26
CA PRO A 40 4.28 -2.11 0.10
C PRO A 40 5.65 -2.18 -0.59
N GLY A 41 6.54 -3.07 -0.16
CA GLY A 41 7.84 -3.25 -0.83
C GLY A 41 7.70 -3.80 -2.25
N ASN A 42 6.70 -4.65 -2.46
CA ASN A 42 6.35 -5.20 -3.77
C ASN A 42 5.85 -4.12 -4.75
N LEU A 43 5.06 -3.16 -4.25
CA LEU A 43 4.60 -2.01 -5.00
C LEU A 43 5.79 -1.12 -5.39
N CYS A 44 6.67 -0.77 -4.46
CA CYS A 44 7.87 0.00 -4.78
C CYS A 44 8.75 -0.71 -5.81
N ALA A 45 9.01 -2.01 -5.63
CA ALA A 45 9.82 -2.79 -6.56
C ALA A 45 9.20 -2.85 -7.97
N ALA A 46 7.88 -3.03 -8.10
CA ALA A 46 7.21 -3.04 -9.40
C ALA A 46 7.31 -1.70 -10.14
N LEU A 47 7.07 -0.61 -9.40
CA LEU A 47 7.12 0.74 -9.94
C LEU A 47 8.56 1.27 -10.10
N GLY A 48 9.54 0.60 -9.50
CA GLY A 48 10.95 1.02 -9.52
C GLY A 48 11.23 2.20 -8.60
N ILE A 49 10.42 2.35 -7.54
CA ILE A 49 10.57 3.41 -6.53
C ILE A 49 11.65 2.97 -5.54
N GLY A 50 12.69 3.80 -5.41
CA GLY A 50 13.84 3.61 -4.53
C GLY A 50 13.90 4.63 -3.40
N MET A 51 15.04 4.65 -2.70
CA MET A 51 15.29 5.65 -1.64
C MET A 51 15.52 7.05 -2.22
N ASP A 52 16.00 7.16 -3.46
CA ASP A 52 16.26 8.43 -4.14
C ASP A 52 14.98 9.21 -4.46
N ASP A 53 13.81 8.54 -4.46
CA ASP A 53 12.50 9.18 -4.64
C ASP A 53 11.96 9.80 -3.33
N ASN A 54 12.66 9.64 -2.21
CA ASN A 54 12.22 10.18 -0.94
C ASN A 54 12.20 11.71 -0.96
N GLY A 55 11.04 12.30 -0.64
CA GLY A 55 10.82 13.75 -0.70
C GLY A 55 10.29 14.25 -2.04
N ALA A 56 10.08 13.36 -3.03
CA ALA A 56 9.43 13.72 -4.28
C ALA A 56 8.03 14.29 -4.03
N ASP A 57 7.72 15.42 -4.68
CA ASP A 57 6.35 15.92 -4.74
C ASP A 57 5.56 15.07 -5.76
N VAL A 58 4.68 14.22 -5.24
CA VAL A 58 3.89 13.30 -6.07
C VAL A 58 2.80 14.03 -6.87
N PHE A 59 2.53 15.30 -6.63
CA PHE A 59 1.58 16.09 -7.42
C PHE A 59 2.26 17.00 -8.44
N ASP A 60 3.58 17.16 -8.38
CA ASP A 60 4.35 17.89 -9.39
C ASP A 60 4.31 17.11 -10.74
N PRO A 61 3.82 17.72 -11.83
CA PRO A 61 3.84 17.11 -13.16
C PRO A 61 5.24 16.70 -13.65
N ALA A 62 6.31 17.34 -13.14
CA ALA A 62 7.70 17.05 -13.49
C ALA A 62 8.34 15.92 -12.64
N SER A 63 7.66 15.45 -11.59
CA SER A 63 8.17 14.38 -10.73
C SER A 63 8.24 13.02 -11.44
N SER A 64 9.25 12.22 -11.11
CA SER A 64 9.43 10.84 -11.59
C SER A 64 8.31 9.91 -11.09
N VAL A 65 7.78 10.19 -9.89
CA VAL A 65 6.70 9.45 -9.26
C VAL A 65 5.53 10.40 -9.05
N ARG A 66 4.39 10.08 -9.66
CA ARG A 66 3.21 10.94 -9.61
C ARG A 66 1.98 10.20 -9.11
N LEU A 67 1.18 10.90 -8.33
CA LEU A 67 -0.13 10.48 -7.87
C LEU A 67 -1.19 11.27 -8.63
N ARG A 68 -2.13 10.55 -9.24
CA ARG A 68 -3.32 11.12 -9.85
C ARG A 68 -4.54 10.58 -9.11
N LEU A 69 -5.43 11.47 -8.70
CA LEU A 69 -6.68 11.07 -8.07
C LEU A 69 -7.62 10.53 -9.15
N GLY A 70 -8.08 9.29 -8.94
CA GLY A 70 -9.08 8.65 -9.78
C GLY A 70 -10.49 8.85 -9.22
N GLU A 71 -11.41 8.02 -9.70
CA GLU A 71 -12.78 7.98 -9.22
C GLU A 71 -12.86 7.51 -7.75
N LEU A 72 -13.89 7.99 -7.04
CA LEU A 72 -14.19 7.53 -5.70
C LEU A 72 -14.83 6.14 -5.74
N LEU A 73 -14.26 5.22 -4.98
CA LEU A 73 -14.72 3.84 -4.89
C LEU A 73 -15.20 3.51 -3.47
N THR A 74 -16.17 2.60 -3.37
CA THR A 74 -16.61 2.06 -2.08
C THR A 74 -15.53 1.17 -1.49
N GLY A 75 -14.90 1.63 -0.41
CA GLY A 75 -13.87 0.91 0.32
C GLY A 75 -14.39 0.16 1.54
N SER A 76 -13.53 -0.70 2.10
CA SER A 76 -13.66 -1.27 3.44
C SER A 76 -12.51 -0.81 4.33
N ALA A 77 -12.73 -0.85 5.64
CA ALA A 77 -11.77 -0.43 6.65
C ALA A 77 -11.50 -1.54 7.67
N GLY A 78 -10.31 -1.52 8.27
CA GLY A 78 -9.93 -2.51 9.28
C GLY A 78 -8.49 -2.33 9.79
N PRO A 79 -8.04 -3.24 10.67
CA PRO A 79 -6.71 -3.22 11.26
C PRO A 79 -5.57 -3.09 10.27
N ARG A 80 -4.53 -2.34 10.64
CA ARG A 80 -3.28 -2.26 9.89
C ARG A 80 -2.48 -3.55 10.03
N VAL A 81 -1.78 -3.91 8.97
CA VAL A 81 -0.97 -5.14 8.92
C VAL A 81 0.38 -4.92 9.60
N GLY A 82 0.78 -5.86 10.46
CA GLY A 82 2.13 -5.93 11.02
C GLY A 82 2.48 -4.84 12.04
N VAL A 83 1.53 -4.04 12.50
CA VAL A 83 1.77 -3.02 13.54
C VAL A 83 1.52 -3.60 14.94
N SER A 84 2.28 -3.12 15.93
CA SER A 84 2.13 -3.53 17.35
C SER A 84 1.41 -2.49 18.22
N ARG A 85 1.27 -1.24 17.74
CA ARG A 85 0.57 -0.14 18.43
C ARG A 85 -0.67 0.26 17.67
N ALA A 86 -1.76 0.60 18.37
CA ALA A 86 -3.05 0.90 17.76
C ALA A 86 -3.41 -0.18 16.72
N ALA A 87 -3.24 -1.44 17.14
CA ALA A 87 -3.25 -2.60 16.24
C ALA A 87 -4.68 -2.97 15.82
N ASP A 88 -5.66 -2.62 16.64
CA ASP A 88 -7.07 -2.91 16.36
C ASP A 88 -7.78 -1.71 15.70
N ARG A 89 -7.12 -0.55 15.60
CA ARG A 89 -7.69 0.65 14.95
C ARG A 89 -7.91 0.43 13.45
N PRO A 90 -9.07 0.82 12.88
CA PRO A 90 -9.44 0.55 11.49
C PRO A 90 -8.77 1.52 10.49
N TRP A 91 -7.45 1.71 10.60
CA TRP A 91 -6.69 2.68 9.80
C TRP A 91 -6.07 2.10 8.53
N ARG A 92 -6.53 0.93 8.08
CA ARG A 92 -6.23 0.39 6.76
C ARG A 92 -7.49 0.39 5.92
N LEU A 93 -7.40 0.95 4.73
CA LEU A 93 -8.45 1.01 3.73
C LEU A 93 -8.11 0.12 2.53
N TRP A 94 -9.11 -0.50 1.90
CA TRP A 94 -8.94 -1.28 0.66
C TRP A 94 -10.26 -1.42 -0.12
N ILE A 95 -10.17 -1.80 -1.39
CA ILE A 95 -11.31 -2.16 -2.23
C ILE A 95 -11.59 -3.67 -2.08
N PRO A 96 -12.81 -4.10 -1.69
CA PRO A 96 -13.15 -5.51 -1.53
C PRO A 96 -13.07 -6.31 -2.84
N GLY A 97 -12.82 -7.61 -2.75
CA GLY A 97 -12.86 -8.54 -3.89
C GLY A 97 -11.64 -8.53 -4.81
N LEU A 98 -10.71 -7.58 -4.65
CA LEU A 98 -9.49 -7.51 -5.47
C LEU A 98 -8.38 -8.43 -4.94
N ALA A 99 -7.84 -9.28 -5.82
CA ALA A 99 -6.78 -10.25 -5.48
C ALA A 99 -5.44 -9.57 -5.13
N GLU A 100 -5.24 -8.35 -5.63
CA GLU A 100 -4.10 -7.48 -5.40
C GLU A 100 -4.02 -7.00 -3.94
N VAL A 101 -5.13 -7.02 -3.22
CA VAL A 101 -5.16 -6.60 -1.81
C VAL A 101 -4.28 -7.54 -0.99
N SER A 102 -3.26 -6.96 -0.36
CA SER A 102 -2.34 -7.70 0.51
C SER A 102 -3.10 -8.34 1.67
N ALA A 103 -2.79 -9.60 2.00
CA ALA A 103 -3.40 -10.28 3.14
C ALA A 103 -3.18 -9.49 4.44
N HIS A 104 -4.19 -9.55 5.32
CA HIS A 104 -4.03 -9.07 6.68
C HIS A 104 -3.20 -10.08 7.49
N ARG A 105 -2.20 -9.57 8.21
CA ARG A 105 -1.40 -10.34 9.17
C ARG A 105 -1.19 -9.47 10.40
N ARG A 106 -1.69 -9.93 11.54
CA ARG A 106 -1.47 -9.25 12.81
C ARG A 106 -0.01 -9.37 13.24
N SER A 107 0.54 -8.36 13.89
CA SER A 107 1.87 -8.47 14.48
C SER A 107 1.83 -9.47 15.65
N PRO A 108 2.80 -10.39 15.77
CA PRO A 108 2.92 -11.22 16.97
C PRO A 108 3.26 -10.39 18.22
N ARG A 109 3.74 -9.15 18.03
CA ARG A 109 4.06 -8.20 19.10
C ARG A 109 2.89 -7.30 19.50
N ALA A 110 1.73 -7.44 18.87
CA ALA A 110 0.55 -6.64 19.24
C ALA A 110 -0.13 -7.24 20.49
N PRO A 111 -0.60 -6.43 21.45
CA PRO A 111 -1.42 -6.88 22.60
C PRO A 111 -2.63 -7.70 22.17
N HIS A 112 -3.34 -8.39 23.05
CA HIS A 112 -4.59 -9.06 22.63
C HIS A 112 -5.59 -8.06 22.01
N PRO A 113 -6.43 -8.50 21.05
CA PRO A 113 -7.47 -7.64 20.47
C PRO A 113 -8.31 -6.97 21.57
N GLY A 114 -8.54 -5.66 21.44
CA GLY A 114 -9.23 -4.84 22.43
C GLY A 114 -8.31 -4.19 23.47
N LEU A 115 -7.02 -4.55 23.50
CA LEU A 115 -6.02 -4.01 24.43
C LEU A 115 -4.88 -3.26 23.73
N SER A 116 -5.06 -2.88 22.45
CA SER A 116 -3.99 -2.31 21.63
C SER A 116 -4.04 -0.81 21.44
N ASP A 117 -4.90 -0.11 22.18
CA ASP A 117 -5.02 1.35 22.17
C ASP A 117 -3.71 2.04 22.58
#